data_AF-A0A966PUL2-F1
#
_entry.id   AF-A0A966PUL2-F1
#
_cell.length_a   1.000
_cell.length_b   1.000
_cell.length_c   1.000
_cell.angle_alpha   90.00
_cell.angle_beta   90.00
_cell.angle_gamma   90.00
#
_symmetry.space_group_name_H-M   'P 1'
#
loop_
_entity.id
_entity.type
_entity.pdbx_description
1 polymer ?
#
loop_
_entity_poly.entity_id
_entity_poly.type
_entity_poly.pdbx_seq_one_letter_code
_entity_poly.pdbx_strand_id
1 'polypeptide(L)'
;MATPVSSTPNLPTTSPTVATPKPAVKPATTDIILYKDETTPIELMTDLIFENIGGQELINIVRADALNGINVSYVPIKNLTSLFFQYNPQNILALQDADRNYFKKFPIDFGKRVPICGTGPNCSIVYIDPTTGDLIINVINMGKGEQVEVSLISGGDVLDDTIYTVTS
;
A
#
# COMPACT_ATOMS: atom_id res chain seq x y z
N MET A 1 -45.37 42.19 -49.60
CA MET A 1 -44.01 41.61 -49.75
C MET A 1 -43.23 41.95 -48.49
N ALA A 2 -42.90 40.96 -47.67
CA ALA A 2 -42.19 41.15 -46.41
C ALA A 2 -40.68 41.03 -46.64
N THR A 3 -39.91 42.02 -46.16
CA THR A 3 -38.44 42.00 -46.20
C THR A 3 -37.90 41.03 -45.15
N PRO A 4 -36.88 40.20 -45.45
CA PRO A 4 -36.33 39.28 -44.47
C PRO A 4 -35.64 40.05 -43.33
N VAL A 5 -36.00 39.73 -42.09
CA VAL A 5 -35.31 40.22 -40.88
C VAL A 5 -34.12 39.31 -40.58
N SER A 6 -32.94 39.91 -40.41
CA SER A 6 -31.70 39.18 -40.06
C SER A 6 -31.76 38.70 -38.61
N SER A 7 -31.29 37.48 -38.34
CA SER A 7 -31.30 36.82 -37.03
C SER A 7 -30.09 37.15 -36.14
N THR A 8 -29.25 38.11 -36.54
CA THR A 8 -28.07 38.53 -35.76
C THR A 8 -28.35 39.87 -35.07
N PRO A 9 -28.11 39.99 -33.74
CA PRO A 9 -28.26 41.26 -33.02
C PRO A 9 -27.34 42.35 -33.60
N ASN A 10 -27.82 43.58 -33.70
CA ASN A 10 -26.98 44.72 -34.06
C ASN A 10 -25.97 44.97 -32.92
N LEU A 11 -24.68 44.81 -33.20
CA LEU A 11 -23.63 45.19 -32.25
C LEU A 11 -23.62 46.72 -32.11
N PRO A 12 -23.35 47.24 -30.89
CA PRO A 12 -23.22 48.68 -30.69
C PRO A 12 -22.07 49.21 -31.55
N THR A 13 -22.37 50.11 -32.48
CA THR A 13 -21.37 50.87 -33.21
C THR A 13 -20.70 51.82 -32.22
N THR A 14 -19.44 51.60 -31.90
CA THR A 14 -18.64 52.58 -31.16
C THR A 14 -18.43 53.79 -32.06
N SER A 15 -19.32 54.78 -31.96
CA SER A 15 -19.01 56.13 -32.42
C SER A 15 -17.93 56.65 -31.46
N PRO A 16 -16.70 56.92 -31.91
CA PRO A 16 -15.74 57.60 -31.06
C PRO A 16 -16.28 59.00 -30.85
N THR A 17 -16.99 59.22 -29.75
CA THR A 17 -17.21 60.58 -29.25
C THR A 17 -15.83 61.10 -28.93
N VAL A 18 -15.21 61.78 -29.90
CA VAL A 18 -14.01 62.58 -29.70
C VAL A 18 -14.41 63.63 -28.67
N ALA A 19 -14.13 63.33 -27.40
CA ALA A 19 -14.17 64.34 -26.37
C ALA A 19 -13.18 65.42 -26.82
N THR A 20 -13.71 66.59 -27.18
CA THR A 20 -12.89 67.76 -27.50
C THR A 20 -11.94 67.98 -26.33
N PRO A 21 -10.62 67.84 -26.52
CA PRO A 21 -9.69 67.87 -25.40
C PRO A 21 -9.63 69.29 -24.84
N LYS A 22 -10.00 69.44 -23.57
CA LYS A 22 -9.64 70.62 -22.78
C LYS A 22 -8.11 70.71 -22.79
N PRO A 23 -7.50 71.87 -23.12
CA PRO A 23 -6.06 71.95 -23.23
C PRO A 23 -5.45 71.94 -21.82
N ALA A 24 -4.35 71.19 -21.68
CA ALA A 24 -3.21 71.42 -20.77
C ALA A 24 -2.64 70.18 -20.04
N VAL A 25 -2.91 68.96 -20.49
CA VAL A 25 -2.03 67.83 -20.11
C VAL A 25 -1.79 66.96 -21.34
N LYS A 26 -0.54 66.93 -21.81
CA LYS A 26 -0.11 65.91 -22.77
C LYS A 26 -0.13 64.57 -22.02
N PRO A 27 -0.96 63.58 -22.40
CA PRO A 27 -0.77 62.24 -21.89
C PRO A 27 0.61 61.74 -22.35
N ALA A 28 1.29 60.98 -21.49
CA ALA A 28 2.53 60.34 -21.89
C ALA A 28 2.27 59.40 -23.07
N THR A 29 3.09 59.50 -24.12
CA THR A 29 3.10 58.49 -25.17
C THR A 29 3.60 57.19 -24.55
N THR A 30 2.78 56.15 -24.56
CA THR A 30 3.22 54.84 -24.09
C THR A 30 4.22 54.28 -25.09
N ASP A 31 5.42 53.96 -24.63
CA ASP A 31 6.40 53.21 -25.42
C ASP A 31 5.91 51.76 -25.50
N ILE A 32 5.32 51.41 -26.65
CA ILE A 32 4.80 50.06 -26.88
C ILE A 32 5.93 49.26 -27.51
N ILE A 33 6.52 48.36 -26.74
CA ILE A 33 7.45 47.35 -27.26
C ILE A 33 6.62 46.37 -28.09
N LEU A 34 6.65 46.53 -29.41
CA LEU A 34 6.00 45.60 -30.33
C LEU A 34 6.92 44.39 -30.54
N TYR A 35 6.66 43.29 -29.84
CA TYR A 35 7.41 42.05 -29.97
C TYR A 35 7.08 41.38 -31.32
N LYS A 36 8.10 40.90 -32.04
CA LYS A 36 7.95 40.24 -33.34
C LYS A 36 8.17 38.73 -33.20
N ASP A 37 7.07 38.01 -32.98
CA ASP A 37 7.05 36.54 -32.77
C ASP A 37 7.62 35.75 -33.96
N GLU A 38 7.54 36.29 -35.18
CA GLU A 38 8.01 35.58 -36.39
C GLU A 38 9.54 35.56 -36.52
N THR A 39 10.25 36.39 -35.76
CA THR A 39 11.72 36.52 -35.85
C THR A 39 12.46 35.83 -34.71
N THR A 40 11.74 35.28 -33.73
CA THR A 40 12.34 34.66 -32.56
C THR A 40 12.42 33.15 -32.75
N PRO A 41 13.63 32.56 -32.65
CA PRO A 41 13.80 31.11 -32.79
C PRO A 41 12.95 30.34 -31.78
N ILE A 42 12.40 29.19 -32.22
CA ILE A 42 11.55 28.33 -31.38
C ILE A 42 12.29 27.83 -30.12
N GLU A 43 13.60 27.62 -30.22
CA GLU A 43 14.46 27.21 -29.10
C GLU A 43 14.50 28.30 -28.02
N LEU A 44 14.64 29.56 -28.43
CA LEU A 44 14.65 30.70 -27.52
C LEU A 44 13.28 30.92 -26.85
N MET A 45 12.18 30.73 -27.59
CA MET A 45 10.83 30.78 -27.00
C MET A 45 10.64 29.67 -25.96
N THR A 46 11.16 28.48 -26.25
CA THR A 46 11.05 27.31 -25.36
C THR A 46 11.84 27.53 -24.06
N ASP A 47 13.06 28.04 -24.16
CA ASP A 47 13.89 28.40 -23.01
C ASP A 47 13.23 29.49 -22.15
N LEU A 48 12.67 30.53 -22.77
CA LEU A 48 11.95 31.60 -22.07
C LEU A 48 10.69 31.08 -21.35
N ILE A 49 9.98 30.13 -21.95
CA ILE A 49 8.80 29.50 -21.32
C ILE A 49 9.23 28.66 -20.11
N PHE A 50 10.29 27.86 -20.23
CA PHE A 50 10.79 27.07 -19.10
C PHE A 50 11.38 27.94 -17.99
N GLU A 51 12.06 29.03 -18.33
CA GLU A 51 12.53 30.02 -17.35
C GLU A 51 11.34 30.68 -16.62
N ASN A 52 10.29 31.05 -17.34
CA ASN A 52 9.10 31.68 -16.75
C ASN A 52 8.36 30.73 -15.81
N ILE A 53 8.11 29.48 -16.25
CA ILE A 53 7.48 28.44 -15.42
C ILE A 53 8.36 28.14 -14.21
N GLY A 54 9.66 27.89 -14.41
CA GLY A 54 10.60 27.60 -13.34
C GLY A 54 10.69 28.75 -12.33
N GLY A 55 10.73 30.00 -12.79
CA GLY A 55 10.73 31.19 -11.93
C GLY A 55 9.44 31.33 -11.13
N GLN A 56 8.28 31.07 -11.74
CA GLN A 56 6.99 31.13 -11.06
C GLN A 56 6.83 30.02 -10.01
N GLU A 57 7.26 28.80 -10.33
CA GLU A 57 7.29 27.67 -9.39
C GLU A 57 8.26 27.94 -8.22
N LEU A 58 9.47 28.43 -8.50
CA LEU A 58 10.45 28.78 -7.46
C LEU A 58 9.93 29.91 -6.56
N ILE A 59 9.29 30.94 -7.10
CA ILE A 59 8.70 32.02 -6.32
C ILE A 59 7.57 31.50 -5.42
N ASN A 60 6.76 30.54 -5.90
CA ASN A 60 5.70 29.95 -5.11
C ASN A 60 6.26 29.08 -3.96
N ILE A 61 7.35 28.34 -4.18
CA ILE A 61 8.04 27.57 -3.13
C ILE A 61 8.70 28.51 -2.11
N VAL A 62 9.42 29.54 -2.56
CA VAL A 62 10.08 30.51 -1.68
C VAL A 62 9.07 31.36 -0.90
N ARG A 63 7.92 31.70 -1.49
CA ARG A 63 6.83 32.38 -0.74
C ARG A 63 6.07 31.45 0.19
N ALA A 64 5.92 30.17 -0.14
CA ALA A 64 5.38 29.20 0.82
C ALA A 64 6.25 29.11 2.08
N ASP A 65 7.57 29.30 1.95
CA ASP A 65 8.52 29.39 3.07
C ASP A 65 8.59 30.81 3.72
N ALA A 66 8.33 31.88 2.95
CA ALA A 66 8.42 33.27 3.42
C ALA A 66 7.12 33.88 3.97
N LEU A 67 5.99 33.15 3.94
CA LEU A 67 4.73 33.58 4.54
C LEU A 67 4.59 33.07 5.98
N ASN A 68 5.40 33.64 6.89
CA ASN A 68 4.92 34.23 8.14
C ASN A 68 6.09 34.50 9.10
N GLY A 69 6.41 35.78 9.31
CA GLY A 69 7.02 36.26 10.57
C GLY A 69 6.09 36.13 11.79
N ILE A 70 5.07 35.27 11.72
CA ILE A 70 4.25 34.83 12.84
C ILE A 70 4.70 33.41 13.14
N ASN A 71 5.10 33.19 14.40
CA ASN A 71 5.38 31.88 14.98
C ASN A 71 4.34 30.88 14.45
N VAL A 72 4.75 30.04 13.49
CA VAL A 72 3.96 28.89 13.11
C VAL A 72 3.83 28.13 14.41
N SER A 73 2.63 28.14 15.00
CA SER A 73 2.33 27.22 16.07
C SER A 73 2.49 25.86 15.41
N TYR A 74 3.70 25.31 15.52
CA TYR A 74 3.94 23.90 15.51
C TYR A 74 2.95 23.40 16.55
N VAL A 75 1.80 22.94 16.09
CA VAL A 75 1.18 21.82 16.74
C VAL A 75 2.09 20.69 16.30
N PRO A 76 3.09 20.28 17.11
CA PRO A 76 3.75 19.04 16.82
C PRO A 76 2.63 18.03 16.61
N ILE A 77 2.66 17.28 15.51
CA ILE A 77 1.82 16.10 15.36
C ILE A 77 1.99 15.39 16.69
N LYS A 78 0.91 15.35 17.51
CA LYS A 78 1.02 15.08 18.95
C LYS A 78 1.59 13.69 19.25
N ASN A 79 1.86 12.94 18.19
CA ASN A 79 2.33 11.60 18.21
C ASN A 79 3.58 11.36 17.37
N LEU A 80 4.42 12.36 17.04
CA LEU A 80 5.71 12.11 16.39
C LEU A 80 6.54 11.08 17.18
N THR A 81 6.50 11.16 18.51
CA THR A 81 7.16 10.19 19.39
C THR A 81 6.59 8.78 19.20
N SER A 82 5.26 8.62 19.13
CA SER A 82 4.67 7.29 18.89
C SER A 82 4.83 6.80 17.46
N LEU A 83 4.80 7.67 16.46
CA LEU A 83 5.05 7.30 15.06
C LEU A 83 6.51 6.86 14.92
N PHE A 84 7.43 7.58 15.54
CA PHE A 84 8.84 7.20 15.62
C PHE A 84 9.01 5.84 16.32
N PHE A 85 8.34 5.58 17.44
CA PHE A 85 8.38 4.27 18.09
C PHE A 85 7.71 3.14 17.27
N GLN A 86 6.59 3.43 16.60
CA GLN A 86 5.83 2.45 15.82
C GLN A 86 6.58 2.04 14.54
N TYR A 87 7.24 2.98 13.88
CA TYR A 87 7.93 2.77 12.62
C TYR A 87 9.46 2.77 12.76
N ASN A 88 10.00 2.66 13.99
CA ASN A 88 11.44 2.53 14.20
C ASN A 88 11.93 1.21 13.58
N PRO A 89 12.86 1.24 12.61
CA PRO A 89 13.39 0.01 12.01
C PRO A 89 14.10 -0.91 13.02
N GLN A 90 14.55 -0.37 14.16
CA GLN A 90 15.09 -1.18 15.28
C GLN A 90 14.01 -2.04 15.95
N ASN A 91 12.73 -1.71 15.80
CA ASN A 91 11.60 -2.47 16.34
C ASN A 91 11.13 -3.61 15.39
N ILE A 92 11.56 -3.62 14.12
CA ILE A 92 11.25 -4.69 13.16
C ILE A 92 11.93 -6.01 13.56
N LEU A 93 13.05 -5.94 14.28
CA LEU A 93 13.78 -7.10 14.77
C LEU A 93 13.17 -7.71 16.04
N ALA A 94 12.25 -7.04 16.73
CA ALA A 94 11.60 -7.56 17.94
C ALA A 94 10.56 -8.66 17.66
N LEU A 95 10.12 -8.81 16.41
CA LEU A 95 9.23 -9.90 15.98
C LEU A 95 9.95 -11.25 15.79
N GLN A 96 11.29 -11.29 15.84
CA GLN A 96 12.03 -12.53 15.61
C GLN A 96 11.78 -13.59 16.70
N ASP A 97 11.40 -13.18 17.91
CA ASP A 97 11.03 -14.09 19.00
C ASP A 97 9.52 -14.36 19.08
N ALA A 98 8.71 -13.66 18.26
CA ALA A 98 7.29 -13.94 18.11
C ALA A 98 7.08 -15.30 17.46
N ASP A 99 7.98 -15.76 16.58
CA ASP A 99 7.84 -17.03 15.88
C ASP A 99 7.83 -18.21 16.85
N ARG A 100 8.81 -18.33 17.75
CA ARG A 100 8.86 -19.47 18.69
C ARG A 100 7.67 -19.49 19.65
N ASN A 101 7.28 -18.33 20.18
CA ASN A 101 6.14 -18.24 21.10
C ASN A 101 4.79 -18.34 20.39
N TYR A 102 4.72 -18.02 19.10
CA TYR A 102 3.56 -18.23 18.25
C TYR A 102 3.40 -19.71 17.87
N PHE A 103 4.47 -20.40 17.47
CA PHE A 103 4.43 -21.84 17.19
C PHE A 103 4.08 -22.68 18.43
N LYS A 104 4.51 -22.27 19.63
CA LYS A 104 4.07 -22.89 20.90
C LYS A 104 2.56 -22.82 21.13
N LYS A 105 1.82 -21.95 20.44
CA LYS A 105 0.35 -21.86 20.55
C LYS A 105 -0.37 -22.97 19.77
N PHE A 106 0.34 -23.71 18.92
CA PHE A 106 -0.24 -24.77 18.10
C PHE A 106 0.45 -26.13 18.34
N PRO A 107 0.47 -26.66 19.58
CA PRO A 107 1.00 -27.98 19.82
C PRO A 107 0.09 -29.04 19.19
N ILE A 108 0.66 -29.91 18.36
CA ILE A 108 -0.02 -31.11 17.88
C ILE A 108 0.21 -32.20 18.94
N ASP A 109 -0.83 -32.46 19.73
CA ASP A 109 -0.83 -33.51 20.74
C ASP A 109 -1.35 -34.82 20.13
N PHE A 110 -0.44 -35.78 19.91
CA PHE A 110 -0.79 -37.08 19.33
C PHE A 110 -1.81 -37.85 20.19
N GLY A 111 -1.76 -37.71 21.51
CA GLY A 111 -2.70 -38.40 22.41
C GLY A 111 -4.16 -38.00 22.18
N LYS A 112 -4.40 -36.78 21.66
CA LYS A 112 -5.74 -36.30 21.28
C LYS A 112 -6.17 -36.71 19.87
N ARG A 113 -5.25 -37.24 19.07
CA ARG A 113 -5.51 -37.74 17.70
C ARG A 113 -5.71 -39.25 17.67
N VAL A 114 -5.40 -39.95 18.76
CA VAL A 114 -5.63 -41.39 18.90
C VAL A 114 -7.05 -41.64 19.44
N PRO A 115 -7.88 -42.45 18.75
CA PRO A 115 -9.19 -42.82 19.27
C PRO A 115 -9.10 -43.79 20.46
N ILE A 116 -10.10 -43.73 21.34
CA ILE A 116 -10.21 -44.64 22.50
C ILE A 116 -10.45 -46.09 22.04
N CYS A 117 -11.18 -46.29 20.93
CA CYS A 117 -11.41 -47.58 20.30
C CYS A 117 -11.26 -47.41 18.79
N GLY A 118 -10.40 -48.24 18.17
CA GLY A 118 -10.20 -48.27 16.73
C GLY A 118 -11.24 -49.11 16.00
N THR A 119 -11.10 -49.20 14.67
CA THR A 119 -12.00 -50.03 13.83
C THR A 119 -11.57 -51.49 13.73
N GLY A 120 -10.43 -51.85 14.31
CA GLY A 120 -9.90 -53.21 14.25
C GLY A 120 -10.53 -54.18 15.25
N PRO A 121 -10.22 -55.48 15.12
CA PRO A 121 -10.61 -56.50 16.09
C PRO A 121 -10.20 -56.09 17.51
N ASN A 122 -11.05 -56.34 18.50
CA ASN A 122 -10.82 -55.97 19.91
C ASN A 122 -10.51 -54.47 20.11
N CYS A 123 -11.15 -53.57 19.36
CA CYS A 123 -10.89 -52.12 19.41
C CYS A 123 -9.45 -51.72 19.03
N SER A 124 -8.72 -52.56 18.29
CA SER A 124 -7.35 -52.25 17.88
C SER A 124 -7.30 -50.99 16.99
N ILE A 125 -6.35 -50.11 17.31
CA ILE A 125 -6.12 -48.83 16.62
C ILE A 125 -5.21 -49.01 15.40
N VAL A 126 -4.27 -49.94 15.49
CA VAL A 126 -3.33 -50.30 14.42
C VAL A 126 -3.45 -51.80 14.17
N TYR A 127 -3.82 -52.18 12.95
CA TYR A 127 -4.00 -53.59 12.58
C TYR A 127 -3.84 -53.79 11.08
N ILE A 128 -3.64 -55.04 10.67
CA ILE A 128 -3.64 -55.44 9.26
C ILE A 128 -5.01 -56.02 8.95
N ASP A 129 -5.66 -55.52 7.90
CA ASP A 129 -6.93 -56.09 7.43
C ASP A 129 -6.69 -57.51 6.90
N PRO A 130 -7.35 -58.55 7.45
CA PRO A 130 -7.16 -59.92 7.02
C PRO A 130 -7.68 -60.19 5.60
N THR A 131 -8.52 -59.31 5.05
CA THR A 131 -9.16 -59.47 3.74
C THR A 131 -8.37 -58.79 2.64
N THR A 132 -7.90 -57.56 2.89
CA THR A 132 -7.16 -56.77 1.89
C THR A 132 -5.64 -56.82 2.06
N GLY A 133 -5.15 -57.15 3.26
CA GLY A 133 -3.72 -57.12 3.60
C GLY A 133 -3.19 -55.71 3.89
N ASP A 134 -4.05 -54.71 3.98
CA ASP A 134 -3.65 -53.32 4.21
C ASP A 134 -3.34 -53.04 5.68
N LEU A 135 -2.32 -52.21 5.94
CA LEU A 135 -2.05 -51.65 7.28
C LEU A 135 -3.02 -50.49 7.54
N ILE A 136 -3.93 -50.68 8.50
CA ILE A 136 -4.91 -49.68 8.90
C ILE A 136 -4.45 -49.03 10.21
N ILE A 137 -4.37 -47.69 10.20
CA ILE A 137 -4.05 -46.86 11.38
C ILE A 137 -5.18 -45.87 11.60
N ASN A 138 -5.89 -46.01 12.70
CA ASN A 138 -7.02 -45.15 13.04
C ASN A 138 -6.55 -43.85 13.72
N VAL A 139 -6.97 -42.71 13.15
CA VAL A 139 -6.70 -41.36 13.70
C VAL A 139 -8.00 -40.55 13.68
N ILE A 140 -8.21 -39.71 14.69
CA ILE A 140 -9.40 -38.87 14.84
C ILE A 140 -9.06 -37.40 14.97
N ASN A 141 -10.07 -36.55 14.72
CA ASN A 141 -9.97 -35.10 14.89
C ASN A 141 -8.80 -34.47 14.13
N MET A 142 -8.42 -34.98 12.97
CA MET A 142 -7.32 -34.41 12.17
C MET A 142 -7.70 -33.03 11.63
N GLY A 143 -6.80 -32.06 11.80
CA GLY A 143 -6.93 -30.69 11.31
C GLY A 143 -6.56 -30.59 9.83
N LYS A 144 -7.01 -29.52 9.18
CA LYS A 144 -6.64 -29.25 7.78
C LYS A 144 -5.14 -28.96 7.70
N GLY A 145 -4.43 -29.76 6.89
CA GLY A 145 -2.98 -29.64 6.71
C GLY A 145 -2.13 -30.37 7.75
N GLU A 146 -2.74 -31.14 8.66
CA GLU A 146 -2.00 -32.08 9.50
C GLU A 146 -1.71 -33.37 8.73
N GLN A 147 -0.52 -33.93 8.97
CA GLN A 147 -0.07 -35.17 8.32
C GLN A 147 0.30 -36.21 9.38
N VAL A 148 0.11 -37.47 9.02
CA VAL A 148 0.54 -38.63 9.81
C VAL A 148 1.73 -39.25 9.09
N GLU A 149 2.86 -39.34 9.78
CA GLU A 149 4.07 -39.97 9.26
C GLU A 149 4.26 -41.31 9.96
N VAL A 150 4.54 -42.36 9.18
CA VAL A 150 4.71 -43.72 9.67
C VAL A 150 6.07 -44.21 9.23
N SER A 151 6.87 -44.65 10.20
CA SER A 151 8.18 -45.26 9.95
C SER A 151 8.11 -46.75 10.25
N LEU A 152 8.51 -47.58 9.27
CA LEU A 152 8.56 -49.02 9.41
C LEU A 152 10.03 -49.43 9.52
N ILE A 153 10.38 -50.09 10.62
CA ILE A 153 11.72 -50.62 10.86
C ILE A 153 11.64 -52.14 10.74
N SER A 154 12.28 -52.69 9.72
CA SER A 154 12.23 -54.13 9.38
C SER A 154 13.33 -54.96 10.08
N GLY A 155 14.12 -54.37 10.97
CA GLY A 155 15.20 -55.07 11.67
C GLY A 155 15.72 -54.29 12.87
N GLY A 156 15.80 -54.99 14.01
CA GLY A 156 16.38 -54.52 15.26
C GLY A 156 16.39 -55.68 16.26
N ASP A 157 17.48 -55.85 17.00
CA ASP A 157 17.54 -56.82 18.08
C ASP A 157 16.68 -56.32 19.25
N VAL A 158 15.71 -57.12 19.67
CA VAL A 158 14.91 -56.84 20.86
C VAL A 158 15.78 -57.13 22.09
N LEU A 159 16.40 -56.10 22.68
CA LEU A 159 16.88 -56.20 24.06
C LEU A 159 15.69 -55.93 24.98
N ASP A 160 15.07 -57.03 25.38
CA ASP A 160 13.91 -57.06 26.27
C ASP A 160 14.37 -56.80 27.72
N ASP A 161 14.38 -55.53 28.15
CA ASP A 161 14.68 -55.17 29.55
C ASP A 161 13.58 -54.34 30.22
N THR A 162 12.44 -54.07 29.55
CA THR A 162 11.38 -53.24 30.18
C THR A 162 9.93 -53.60 29.86
N ILE A 163 9.63 -54.61 29.04
CA ILE A 163 8.23 -54.98 28.76
C ILE A 163 7.96 -56.42 29.22
N TYR A 164 7.38 -56.55 30.42
CA TYR A 164 6.91 -57.83 30.91
C TYR A 164 5.65 -58.27 30.13
N THR A 165 5.75 -59.37 29.39
CA THR A 165 4.57 -60.09 28.92
C THR A 165 3.99 -60.91 30.06
N VAL A 166 2.78 -60.60 30.53
CA VAL A 166 2.04 -61.51 31.42
C VAL A 166 1.42 -62.61 30.55
N THR A 167 2.00 -63.80 30.59
CA THR A 167 1.38 -65.00 30.01
C THR A 167 0.39 -65.60 31.02
N SER A 168 -0.83 -65.86 30.55
CA SER A 168 -1.84 -66.68 31.26
C SER A 168 -1.55 -68.17 31.08
#